data_AF-A0A1H5SQ07-F1
#
_entry.id   AF-A0A1H5SQ07-F1
#
_cell.length_a   1.000
_cell.length_b   1.000
_cell.length_c   1.000
_cell.angle_alpha   90.00
_cell.angle_beta   90.00
_cell.angle_gamma   90.00
#
_symmetry.space_group_name_H-M   'P 1'
#
loop_
_entity.id
_entity.type
_entity.pdbx_description
1 polymer ?
#
loop_
_entity_poly.entity_id
_entity_poly.type
_entity_poly.pdbx_seq_one_letter_code
_entity_poly.pdbx_strand_id
1 'polypeptide(L)'
;MNFDKNLSFGMVPFETLYFYDYKIEDIDKHYVRLKRTHRILNISFNIGYQNFYDMLYKYIYENNLSSGVLKVVCYNDEINIFYRKPHYTKDMFQRGLKLKISKVVKSKRNIFNYIKTFNYGINYIEDIKAKKKGYDTALFLNENKEVCETSYANIFFVYDKEIFTPHLLSGILRGIMRDNVLSFFKSKGYKINKTFIRYEDIKYFKECFLTNSVMGVMPVFSIDDILFKERYSIDLILKSKKFFREWIK
;
A
#
# COMPACT_ATOMS: atom_id res chain seq x y z
N MET A 1 16.21 16.57 28.99
CA MET A 1 15.23 16.17 27.96
C MET A 1 15.22 14.65 27.93
N ASN A 2 14.15 13.99 28.42
CA ASN A 2 14.08 12.52 28.34
C ASN A 2 13.93 12.14 26.86
N PHE A 3 14.85 11.34 26.35
CA PHE A 3 14.83 10.91 24.96
C PHE A 3 13.63 9.97 24.76
N ASP A 4 12.77 10.31 23.81
CA ASP A 4 11.57 9.55 23.52
C ASP A 4 11.95 8.21 22.87
N LYS A 5 11.82 7.12 23.64
CA LYS A 5 12.17 5.77 23.20
C LYS A 5 11.39 5.32 21.96
N ASN A 6 10.11 5.70 21.83
CA ASN A 6 9.32 5.27 20.67
C ASN A 6 9.85 5.93 19.40
N LEU A 7 10.18 7.22 19.48
CA LEU A 7 10.83 7.92 18.37
C LEU A 7 12.19 7.29 18.05
N SER A 8 13.01 6.94 19.06
CA SER A 8 14.33 6.33 18.86
C SER A 8 14.27 5.00 18.10
N PHE A 9 13.26 4.19 18.39
CA PHE A 9 13.10 2.86 17.80
C PHE A 9 12.12 2.84 16.61
N GLY A 10 11.63 4.01 16.17
CA GLY A 10 10.67 4.10 15.06
C GLY A 10 9.30 3.50 15.35
N MET A 11 8.91 3.38 16.64
CA MET A 11 7.61 2.94 17.12
C MET A 11 6.54 4.02 16.96
N VAL A 12 6.49 4.63 15.78
CA VAL A 12 5.65 5.79 15.48
C VAL A 12 4.61 5.36 14.45
N PRO A 13 3.35 5.15 14.86
CA PRO A 13 2.28 4.80 13.93
C PRO A 13 1.98 5.93 12.94
N PHE A 14 1.68 5.58 11.70
CA PHE A 14 1.29 6.57 10.71
C PHE A 14 0.32 6.00 9.68
N GLU A 15 -0.38 6.91 9.01
CA GLU A 15 -1.20 6.62 7.85
C GLU A 15 -0.81 7.45 6.64
N THR A 16 -1.24 7.00 5.46
CA THR A 16 -1.05 7.73 4.20
C THR A 16 -2.36 7.67 3.44
N LEU A 17 -3.04 8.82 3.39
CA LEU A 17 -4.37 8.98 2.84
C LEU A 17 -4.27 9.70 1.50
N TYR A 18 -5.05 9.25 0.54
CA TYR A 18 -5.25 9.96 -0.72
C TYR A 18 -6.57 10.74 -0.64
N PHE A 19 -6.58 11.93 -1.22
CA PHE A 19 -7.79 12.72 -1.37
C PHE A 19 -7.85 13.34 -2.75
N TYR A 20 -9.06 13.51 -3.25
CA TYR A 20 -9.35 14.11 -4.54
C TYR A 20 -10.69 14.82 -4.46
N ASP A 21 -10.81 15.98 -5.12
CA ASP A 21 -11.98 16.85 -5.04
C ASP A 21 -12.39 17.12 -3.57
N TYR A 22 -11.39 17.51 -2.77
CA TYR A 22 -11.52 17.78 -1.32
C TYR A 22 -12.02 16.60 -0.47
N LYS A 23 -12.15 15.38 -1.01
CA LYS A 23 -12.67 14.21 -0.29
C LYS A 23 -11.56 13.20 -0.02
N ILE A 24 -11.40 12.85 1.26
CA ILE A 24 -10.44 11.84 1.71
C ILE A 24 -11.04 10.44 1.49
N GLU A 25 -10.31 9.56 0.82
CA GLU A 25 -10.76 8.18 0.59
C GLU A 25 -10.54 7.30 1.83
N ASP A 26 -11.57 6.50 2.19
CA ASP A 26 -11.53 5.48 3.25
C ASP A 26 -11.00 5.99 4.61
N ILE A 27 -11.30 7.24 4.97
CA ILE A 27 -10.82 7.89 6.19
C ILE A 27 -11.12 7.10 7.47
N ASP A 28 -12.30 6.48 7.54
CA ASP A 28 -12.76 5.61 8.63
C ASP A 28 -11.84 4.38 8.79
N LYS A 29 -11.49 3.72 7.69
CA LYS A 29 -10.63 2.54 7.69
C LYS A 29 -9.19 2.90 8.07
N HIS A 30 -8.71 4.05 7.60
CA HIS A 30 -7.40 4.58 7.96
C HIS A 30 -7.33 4.87 9.47
N TYR A 31 -8.33 5.53 10.03
CA TYR A 31 -8.42 5.79 11.47
C TYR A 31 -8.44 4.49 12.29
N VAL A 32 -9.26 3.50 11.91
CA VAL A 32 -9.34 2.20 12.59
C VAL A 32 -8.00 1.47 12.58
N ARG A 33 -7.26 1.47 11.45
CA ARG A 33 -5.96 0.83 11.36
C ARG A 33 -4.89 1.56 12.17
N LEU A 34 -4.94 2.89 12.21
CA LEU A 34 -4.06 3.72 13.03
C LEU A 34 -4.27 3.43 14.52
N LYS A 35 -5.52 3.46 14.99
CA LYS A 35 -5.90 3.12 16.37
C LYS A 35 -5.48 1.69 16.75
N ARG A 36 -5.66 0.72 15.84
CA ARG A 36 -5.20 -0.67 16.03
C ARG A 36 -3.69 -0.73 16.21
N THR A 37 -2.92 0.03 15.43
CA THR A 37 -1.45 0.02 15.51
C THR A 37 -0.97 0.56 16.86
N HIS A 38 -1.57 1.66 17.36
CA HIS A 38 -1.30 2.18 18.71
C HIS A 38 -1.58 1.14 19.79
N ARG A 39 -2.73 0.47 19.72
CA ARG A 39 -3.09 -0.61 20.66
C ARG A 39 -2.07 -1.75 20.67
N ILE A 40 -1.58 -2.18 19.50
CA ILE A 40 -0.58 -3.26 19.40
C ILE A 40 0.74 -2.86 20.04
N LEU A 41 1.14 -1.59 19.90
CA LEU A 41 2.39 -1.06 20.47
C LEU A 41 2.26 -0.60 21.92
N ASN A 42 1.06 -0.69 22.52
CA ASN A 42 0.77 -0.14 23.84
C ASN A 42 1.10 1.35 23.97
N ILE A 43 0.81 2.12 22.91
CA ILE A 43 0.95 3.59 22.87
C ILE A 43 -0.45 4.20 23.06
N SER A 44 -0.55 5.26 23.87
CA SER A 44 -1.82 5.95 24.08
C SER A 44 -2.40 6.49 22.76
N PHE A 45 -3.73 6.44 22.65
CA PHE A 45 -4.46 6.99 21.52
C PHE A 45 -5.83 7.47 22.00
N ASN A 46 -5.89 8.73 22.40
CA ASN A 46 -7.06 9.43 22.93
C ASN A 46 -7.73 10.34 21.90
N ILE A 47 -7.27 10.29 20.65
CA ILE A 47 -7.80 11.08 19.55
C ILE A 47 -9.13 10.47 19.10
N GLY A 48 -10.24 11.19 19.31
CA GLY A 48 -11.56 10.80 18.82
C GLY A 48 -11.66 10.86 17.28
N TYR A 49 -12.53 10.04 16.70
CA TYR A 49 -12.71 9.99 15.24
C TYR A 49 -13.14 11.34 14.65
N GLN A 50 -14.04 12.05 15.33
CA GLN A 50 -14.52 13.36 14.86
C GLN A 50 -13.39 14.39 14.86
N ASN A 51 -12.59 14.46 15.93
CA ASN A 51 -11.43 15.35 15.97
C ASN A 51 -10.41 15.01 14.87
N PHE A 52 -10.14 13.72 14.64
CA PHE A 52 -9.30 13.27 13.54
C PHE A 52 -9.84 13.72 12.18
N TYR A 53 -11.13 13.50 11.93
CA TYR A 53 -11.81 13.91 10.70
C TYR A 53 -11.69 15.43 10.50
N ASP A 54 -12.10 16.22 11.49
CA ASP A 54 -12.16 17.67 11.41
C ASP A 54 -10.79 18.28 11.20
N MET A 55 -9.75 17.81 11.90
CA MET A 55 -8.38 18.30 11.71
C MET A 55 -7.83 18.04 10.30
N LEU A 56 -8.11 16.88 9.70
CA LEU A 56 -7.65 16.60 8.33
C LEU A 56 -8.37 17.46 7.30
N TYR A 57 -9.69 17.60 7.41
CA TYR A 57 -10.46 18.44 6.48
C TYR A 57 -10.13 19.93 6.66
N LYS A 58 -10.00 20.41 7.90
CA LYS A 58 -9.54 21.77 8.18
C LYS A 58 -8.20 22.05 7.51
N TYR A 59 -7.22 21.15 7.65
CA TYR A 59 -5.92 21.28 7.00
C TYR A 59 -6.04 21.37 5.47
N ILE A 60 -6.88 20.54 4.85
CA ILE A 60 -7.12 20.57 3.40
C ILE A 60 -7.69 21.93 2.95
N TYR A 61 -8.72 22.43 3.65
CA TYR A 61 -9.42 23.66 3.27
C TYR A 61 -8.58 24.91 3.50
N GLU A 62 -7.90 25.03 4.64
CA GLU A 62 -7.04 26.19 4.96
C GLU A 62 -5.86 26.32 3.99
N ASN A 63 -5.39 25.20 3.42
CA ASN A 63 -4.29 25.18 2.45
C ASN A 63 -4.77 25.17 0.98
N ASN A 64 -6.08 25.28 0.71
CA ASN A 64 -6.68 25.26 -0.64
C ASN A 64 -6.25 24.05 -1.49
N LEU A 65 -6.21 22.87 -0.88
CA LEU A 65 -5.74 21.64 -1.54
C LEU A 65 -6.91 20.87 -2.15
N SER A 66 -7.01 20.82 -3.48
CA SER A 66 -8.08 20.07 -4.16
C SER A 66 -7.78 18.57 -4.30
N SER A 67 -6.52 18.17 -4.40
CA SER A 67 -6.08 16.76 -4.42
C SER A 67 -4.68 16.57 -3.82
N GLY A 68 -4.38 15.34 -3.41
CA GLY A 68 -3.03 14.93 -3.07
C GLY A 68 -2.95 13.81 -2.04
N VAL A 69 -1.86 13.83 -1.27
CA VAL A 69 -1.54 12.81 -0.28
C VAL A 69 -1.28 13.47 1.07
N LEU A 70 -1.98 12.99 2.10
CA LEU A 70 -1.69 13.32 3.50
C LEU A 70 -0.96 12.15 4.15
N LYS A 71 0.24 12.39 4.66
CA LYS A 71 0.86 11.50 5.66
C LYS A 71 0.45 12.01 7.03
N VAL A 72 -0.22 11.17 7.80
CA VAL A 72 -0.76 11.53 9.11
C VAL A 72 -0.04 10.71 10.17
N VAL A 73 0.55 11.39 11.13
CA VAL A 73 1.28 10.80 12.24
C VAL A 73 0.56 11.19 13.51
N CYS A 74 0.04 10.20 14.24
CA CYS A 74 -0.52 10.43 15.56
C CYS A 74 0.50 9.99 16.59
N TYR A 75 0.95 10.91 17.44
CA TYR A 75 1.95 10.65 18.45
C TYR A 75 1.75 11.58 19.64
N ASN A 76 1.84 11.05 20.87
CA ASN A 76 1.51 11.79 22.10
C ASN A 76 0.15 12.50 22.05
N ASP A 77 -0.86 11.83 21.47
CA ASP A 77 -2.21 12.38 21.24
C ASP A 77 -2.30 13.63 20.36
N GLU A 78 -1.21 13.97 19.66
CA GLU A 78 -1.17 15.03 18.65
C GLU A 78 -1.29 14.47 17.24
N ILE A 79 -2.00 15.20 16.35
CA ILE A 79 -2.08 14.88 14.93
C ILE A 79 -1.10 15.75 14.15
N ASN A 80 -0.10 15.13 13.56
CA ASN A 80 0.87 15.78 12.67
C ASN A 80 0.54 15.42 11.22
N ILE A 81 0.30 16.43 10.38
CA ILE A 81 -0.15 16.28 8.99
C ILE A 81 0.93 16.79 8.05
N PHE A 82 1.32 15.95 7.08
CA PHE A 82 2.28 16.29 6.05
C PHE A 82 1.65 16.11 4.67
N TYR A 83 1.54 17.19 3.92
CA TYR A 83 1.08 17.16 2.53
C TYR A 83 2.22 16.86 1.56
N ARG A 84 1.89 16.11 0.50
CA ARG A 84 2.69 16.06 -0.72
C ARG A 84 1.84 15.76 -1.95
N LYS A 85 2.36 16.12 -3.11
CA LYS A 85 1.82 15.64 -4.39
C LYS A 85 2.11 14.14 -4.58
N PRO A 86 1.22 13.38 -5.26
CA PRO A 86 1.54 12.05 -5.75
C PRO A 86 2.72 12.10 -6.73
N HIS A 87 3.52 11.03 -6.77
CA HIS A 87 4.67 10.91 -7.69
C HIS A 87 4.41 9.92 -8.84
N TYR A 88 3.18 9.42 -8.96
CA TYR A 88 2.78 8.50 -10.02
C TYR A 88 2.36 9.28 -11.26
N THR A 89 2.74 8.78 -12.44
CA THR A 89 2.51 9.46 -13.72
C THR A 89 1.73 8.58 -14.70
N LYS A 90 1.16 9.21 -15.73
CA LYS A 90 0.49 8.52 -16.84
C LYS A 90 1.41 7.52 -17.54
N ASP A 91 2.67 7.89 -17.75
CA ASP A 91 3.68 7.00 -18.32
C ASP A 91 3.85 5.73 -17.47
N MET A 92 4.04 5.86 -16.15
CA MET A 92 4.16 4.72 -15.24
C MET A 92 2.95 3.79 -15.33
N PHE A 93 1.75 4.37 -15.41
CA PHE A 93 0.51 3.61 -15.55
C PHE A 93 0.43 2.90 -16.91
N GLN A 94 0.72 3.61 -18.01
CA GLN A 94 0.63 3.06 -19.36
C GLN A 94 1.64 1.93 -19.58
N ARG A 95 2.91 2.15 -19.22
CA ARG A 95 3.98 1.17 -19.42
C ARG A 95 3.95 0.02 -18.42
N GLY A 96 3.33 0.23 -17.25
CA GLY A 96 3.35 -0.72 -16.14
C GLY A 96 4.68 -0.70 -15.36
N LEU A 97 4.61 -1.04 -14.07
CA LEU A 97 5.75 -1.02 -13.17
C LEU A 97 6.68 -2.22 -13.41
N LYS A 98 7.99 -1.99 -13.32
CA LYS A 98 9.02 -3.03 -13.30
C LYS A 98 9.44 -3.27 -11.87
N LEU A 99 9.34 -4.49 -11.37
CA LEU A 99 9.70 -4.84 -9.99
C LEU A 99 11.01 -5.62 -9.95
N LYS A 100 11.86 -5.31 -8.97
CA LYS A 100 13.09 -6.08 -8.69
C LYS A 100 12.87 -6.94 -7.46
N ILE A 101 13.19 -8.23 -7.50
CA ILE A 101 13.21 -9.02 -6.27
C ILE A 101 14.26 -8.44 -5.30
N SER A 102 13.78 -8.13 -4.09
CA SER A 102 14.61 -7.68 -2.97
C SER A 102 15.63 -8.75 -2.60
N LYS A 103 16.85 -8.34 -2.28
CA LYS A 103 17.84 -9.26 -1.71
C LYS A 103 17.56 -9.57 -0.24
N VAL A 104 16.83 -8.68 0.43
CA VAL A 104 16.40 -8.86 1.81
C VAL A 104 15.12 -9.69 1.84
N VAL A 105 15.14 -10.72 2.69
CA VAL A 105 14.01 -11.60 2.95
C VAL A 105 13.21 -11.08 4.15
N LYS A 106 11.89 -10.99 4.02
CA LYS A 106 11.01 -10.66 5.14
C LYS A 106 10.78 -11.90 6.00
N SER A 107 10.77 -11.75 7.32
CA SER A 107 10.29 -12.81 8.21
C SER A 107 8.77 -12.72 8.39
N LYS A 108 8.05 -13.83 8.24
CA LYS A 108 6.63 -13.91 8.62
C LYS A 108 6.37 -13.67 10.11
N ARG A 109 7.39 -13.80 10.97
CA ARG A 109 7.28 -13.57 12.41
C ARG A 109 7.53 -12.11 12.80
N ASN A 110 7.96 -11.26 11.87
CA ASN A 110 8.20 -9.85 12.16
C ASN A 110 6.88 -9.09 12.25
N ILE A 111 6.50 -8.68 13.47
CA ILE A 111 5.26 -7.94 13.75
C ILE A 111 5.15 -6.64 12.94
N PHE A 112 6.27 -5.97 12.63
CA PHE A 112 6.29 -4.72 11.89
C PHE A 112 5.83 -4.84 10.43
N ASN A 113 5.74 -6.06 9.89
CA ASN A 113 5.09 -6.28 8.60
C ASN A 113 3.57 -6.08 8.65
N TYR A 114 2.96 -6.21 9.83
CA TYR A 114 1.50 -6.25 10.01
C TYR A 114 0.92 -4.95 10.58
N ILE A 115 1.79 -4.00 10.94
CA ILE A 115 1.43 -2.69 11.48
C ILE A 115 2.17 -1.59 10.73
N LYS A 116 1.58 -0.39 10.67
CA LYS A 116 2.14 0.72 9.89
C LYS A 116 2.85 1.72 10.80
N THR A 117 4.18 1.58 10.90
CA THR A 117 5.04 2.40 11.76
C THR A 117 6.25 2.93 11.00
N PHE A 118 7.08 3.81 11.57
CA PHE A 118 8.30 4.29 10.91
C PHE A 118 9.39 3.21 10.66
N ASN A 119 9.16 1.95 11.05
CA ASN A 119 10.01 0.80 10.72
C ASN A 119 9.90 0.36 9.23
N TYR A 120 10.12 1.30 8.29
CA TYR A 120 10.18 1.06 6.83
C TYR A 120 11.60 1.21 6.26
N GLY A 121 12.64 1.28 7.10
CA GLY A 121 14.02 1.50 6.67
C GLY A 121 14.52 0.47 5.65
N ILE A 122 14.23 -0.81 5.89
CA ILE A 122 14.56 -1.90 4.95
C ILE A 122 13.83 -1.71 3.61
N ASN A 123 12.51 -1.42 3.66
CA ASN A 123 11.71 -1.15 2.46
C ASN A 123 12.31 0.01 1.65
N TYR A 124 12.71 1.09 2.32
CA TYR A 124 13.31 2.26 1.69
C TYR A 124 14.66 1.95 1.03
N ILE A 125 15.53 1.20 1.72
CA ILE A 125 16.84 0.82 1.19
C ILE A 125 16.71 -0.06 -0.05
N GLU A 126 15.83 -1.08 -0.02
CA GLU A 126 15.64 -1.96 -1.18
C GLU A 126 14.93 -1.23 -2.34
N ASP A 127 14.02 -0.30 -2.07
CA ASP A 127 13.40 0.55 -3.09
C ASP A 127 14.45 1.40 -3.84
N ILE A 128 15.40 2.01 -3.11
CA ILE A 128 16.54 2.74 -3.71
C ILE A 128 17.39 1.80 -4.57
N LYS A 129 17.72 0.61 -4.07
CA LYS A 129 18.53 -0.37 -4.82
C LYS A 129 17.83 -0.82 -6.10
N ALA A 130 16.52 -1.03 -6.07
CA ALA A 130 15.73 -1.37 -7.25
C ALA A 130 15.76 -0.21 -8.28
N LYS A 131 15.53 1.02 -7.83
CA LYS A 131 15.56 2.23 -8.66
C LYS A 131 16.90 2.48 -9.31
N LYS A 132 18.00 2.30 -8.58
CA LYS A 132 19.37 2.39 -9.12
C LYS A 132 19.65 1.38 -10.25
N LYS A 133 18.84 0.32 -10.37
CA LYS A 133 18.94 -0.70 -11.42
C LYS A 133 17.90 -0.52 -12.53
N GLY A 134 17.17 0.59 -12.55
CA GLY A 134 16.15 0.87 -13.57
C GLY A 134 14.79 0.20 -13.34
N TYR A 135 14.52 -0.29 -12.12
CA TYR A 135 13.20 -0.79 -11.71
C TYR A 135 12.42 0.26 -10.91
N ASP A 136 11.11 0.12 -10.81
CA ASP A 136 10.25 1.10 -10.13
C ASP A 136 10.19 0.91 -8.61
N THR A 137 10.23 -0.33 -8.13
CA THR A 137 10.29 -0.65 -6.70
C THR A 137 10.77 -2.09 -6.47
N ALA A 138 11.07 -2.43 -5.22
CA ALA A 138 11.42 -3.79 -4.81
C ALA A 138 10.18 -4.63 -4.46
N LEU A 139 10.22 -5.92 -4.78
CA LEU A 139 9.28 -6.95 -4.33
C LEU A 139 9.95 -7.84 -3.29
N PHE A 140 9.32 -7.99 -2.13
CA PHE A 140 9.84 -8.83 -1.05
C PHE A 140 9.30 -10.25 -1.12
N LEU A 141 10.16 -11.20 -0.81
CA LEU A 141 9.81 -12.59 -0.52
C LEU A 141 10.03 -12.88 0.97
N ASN A 142 9.36 -13.90 1.48
CA ASN A 142 9.60 -14.39 2.84
C ASN A 142 10.61 -15.56 2.89
N GLU A 143 10.87 -16.06 4.10
CA GLU A 143 11.82 -17.15 4.35
C GLU A 143 11.52 -18.45 3.59
N ASN A 144 10.29 -18.62 3.11
CA ASN A 144 9.85 -19.76 2.31
C ASN A 144 9.90 -19.51 0.80
N LYS A 145 10.47 -18.38 0.35
CA LYS A 145 10.40 -17.90 -1.04
C LYS A 145 8.97 -17.67 -1.54
N GLU A 146 8.04 -17.39 -0.63
CA GLU A 146 6.69 -16.97 -0.97
C GLU A 146 6.66 -15.45 -1.16
N VAL A 147 5.84 -14.98 -2.10
CA VAL A 147 5.64 -13.55 -2.38
C VAL A 147 5.00 -12.87 -1.18
N CYS A 148 5.56 -11.73 -0.77
CA CYS A 148 4.97 -10.85 0.23
C CYS A 148 4.27 -9.67 -0.46
N GLU A 149 4.92 -8.52 -0.48
CA GLU A 149 4.42 -7.25 -0.99
C GLU A 149 5.62 -6.43 -1.48
N THR A 150 5.37 -5.33 -2.17
CA THR A 150 6.47 -4.43 -2.56
C THR A 150 6.87 -3.54 -1.39
N SER A 151 7.84 -2.64 -1.63
CA SER A 151 8.28 -1.66 -0.64
C SER A 151 7.11 -0.90 0.00
N TYR A 152 6.06 -0.59 -0.77
CA TYR A 152 4.95 0.26 -0.32
C TYR A 152 3.55 -0.16 -0.80
N ALA A 153 3.38 -1.33 -1.42
CA ALA A 153 2.09 -1.75 -1.98
C ALA A 153 1.87 -3.26 -1.92
N ASN A 154 0.62 -3.67 -1.76
CA ASN A 154 0.25 -5.08 -1.91
C ASN A 154 0.24 -5.47 -3.40
N ILE A 155 0.44 -6.75 -3.67
CA ILE A 155 0.52 -7.31 -5.02
C ILE A 155 -0.63 -8.29 -5.27
N PHE A 156 -1.05 -8.31 -6.53
CA PHE A 156 -2.09 -9.19 -7.05
C PHE A 156 -1.63 -9.83 -8.35
N PHE A 157 -2.06 -11.05 -8.56
CA PHE A 157 -1.89 -11.79 -9.79
C PHE A 157 -3.24 -12.28 -10.29
N VAL A 158 -3.37 -12.46 -11.60
CA VAL A 158 -4.60 -12.93 -12.22
C VAL A 158 -4.32 -14.09 -13.17
N TYR A 159 -5.18 -15.09 -13.08
CA TYR A 159 -5.29 -16.16 -14.05
C TYR A 159 -6.77 -16.39 -14.36
N ASP A 160 -7.17 -16.14 -15.59
CA ASP A 160 -8.56 -16.19 -16.04
C ASP A 160 -9.52 -15.40 -15.11
N LYS A 161 -10.53 -16.04 -14.52
CA LYS A 161 -11.51 -15.39 -13.62
C LYS A 161 -11.15 -15.54 -12.13
N GLU A 162 -9.87 -15.72 -11.83
CA GLU A 162 -9.35 -15.90 -10.49
C GLU A 162 -8.34 -14.81 -10.10
N ILE A 163 -8.58 -14.18 -8.95
CA ILE A 163 -7.68 -13.17 -8.36
C ILE A 163 -6.86 -13.83 -7.26
N PHE A 164 -5.54 -13.75 -7.37
CA PHE A 164 -4.59 -14.24 -6.38
C PHE A 164 -3.91 -13.06 -5.70
N THR A 165 -3.77 -13.13 -4.39
CA THR A 165 -2.95 -12.20 -3.62
C THR A 165 -2.32 -12.94 -2.45
N PRO A 166 -1.11 -12.57 -2.01
CA PRO A 166 -0.50 -13.19 -0.85
C PRO A 166 -1.42 -13.18 0.37
N HIS A 167 -1.44 -14.31 1.08
CA HIS A 167 -2.12 -14.43 2.35
C HIS A 167 -1.52 -13.43 3.35
N LEU A 168 -2.30 -12.95 4.32
CA LEU A 168 -1.78 -11.98 5.30
C LEU A 168 -0.57 -12.55 6.03
N LEU A 169 -0.63 -13.83 6.42
CA LEU A 169 0.48 -14.53 7.08
C LEU A 169 1.75 -14.67 6.23
N SER A 170 1.76 -14.28 4.94
CA SER A 170 2.98 -14.19 4.15
C SER A 170 3.93 -13.07 4.62
N GLY A 171 3.53 -12.21 5.55
CA GLY A 171 4.35 -11.10 6.05
C GLY A 171 4.04 -9.79 5.35
N ILE A 172 2.75 -9.48 5.18
CA ILE A 172 2.27 -8.30 4.45
C ILE A 172 1.38 -7.42 5.32
N LEU A 173 1.34 -6.13 5.00
CA LEU A 173 0.40 -5.21 5.62
C LEU A 173 -1.01 -5.52 5.10
N ARG A 174 -2.00 -5.50 6.00
CA ARG A 174 -3.42 -5.50 5.60
C ARG A 174 -3.79 -4.15 4.98
N GLY A 175 -3.59 -4.03 3.67
CA GLY A 175 -3.90 -2.83 2.91
C GLY A 175 -5.40 -2.54 2.84
N ILE A 176 -5.77 -1.28 3.03
CA ILE A 176 -7.17 -0.82 2.89
C ILE A 176 -7.60 -0.94 1.43
N MET A 177 -6.78 -0.46 0.49
CA MET A 177 -7.06 -0.60 -0.94
C MET A 177 -7.06 -2.06 -1.40
N ARG A 178 -6.21 -2.92 -0.81
CA ARG A 178 -6.26 -4.37 -1.04
C ARG A 178 -7.64 -4.96 -0.70
N ASP A 179 -8.21 -4.60 0.46
CA ASP A 179 -9.55 -5.06 0.85
C ASP A 179 -10.65 -4.51 -0.09
N ASN A 180 -10.50 -3.28 -0.60
CA ASN A 180 -11.40 -2.71 -1.62
C ASN A 180 -11.33 -3.47 -2.96
N VAL A 181 -10.13 -3.77 -3.45
CA VAL A 181 -9.90 -4.53 -4.69
C VAL A 181 -10.51 -5.92 -4.59
N LEU A 182 -10.26 -6.63 -3.48
CA LEU A 182 -10.84 -7.96 -3.23
C LEU A 182 -12.38 -7.91 -3.22
N SER A 183 -12.95 -6.91 -2.57
CA SER A 183 -14.41 -6.72 -2.53
C SER A 183 -14.99 -6.44 -3.92
N PHE A 184 -14.31 -5.63 -4.73
CA PHE A 184 -14.72 -5.34 -6.10
C PHE A 184 -14.74 -6.62 -6.96
N PHE A 185 -13.64 -7.36 -7.01
CA PHE A 185 -13.59 -8.56 -7.86
C PHE A 185 -14.55 -9.65 -7.38
N LYS A 186 -14.73 -9.81 -6.07
CA LYS A 186 -15.75 -10.72 -5.52
C LYS A 186 -17.15 -10.36 -6.01
N SER A 187 -17.51 -9.07 -6.02
CA SER A 187 -18.83 -8.64 -6.51
C SER A 187 -19.00 -8.77 -8.02
N LYS A 188 -17.90 -8.88 -8.78
CA LYS A 188 -17.89 -9.24 -10.21
C LYS A 188 -17.84 -10.75 -10.47
N GLY A 189 -17.97 -11.57 -9.43
CA GLY A 189 -18.01 -13.02 -9.55
C GLY A 189 -16.65 -13.66 -9.87
N TYR A 190 -15.54 -13.00 -9.53
CA TYR A 190 -14.22 -13.62 -9.56
C TYR A 190 -14.02 -14.50 -8.33
N LYS A 191 -13.30 -15.61 -8.51
CA LYS A 191 -12.81 -16.41 -7.38
C LYS A 191 -11.63 -15.69 -6.74
N ILE A 192 -11.65 -15.59 -5.41
CA ILE A 192 -10.64 -14.86 -4.64
C ILE A 192 -9.76 -15.85 -3.89
N ASN A 193 -8.48 -15.89 -4.24
CA ASN A 193 -7.47 -16.76 -3.66
C ASN A 193 -6.48 -15.94 -2.83
N LYS A 194 -6.70 -15.88 -1.51
CA LYS A 194 -5.73 -15.35 -0.54
C LYS A 194 -4.81 -16.50 -0.12
N THR A 195 -3.69 -16.69 -0.80
CA THR A 195 -2.88 -17.91 -0.66
C THR A 195 -1.39 -17.59 -0.49
N PHE A 196 -0.59 -18.60 -0.12
CA PHE A 196 0.86 -18.52 -0.14
C PHE A 196 1.33 -18.77 -1.58
N ILE A 197 1.80 -17.72 -2.25
CA ILE A 197 2.20 -17.76 -3.66
C ILE A 197 3.72 -17.95 -3.70
N ARG A 198 4.23 -19.04 -4.26
CA ARG A 198 5.69 -19.23 -4.39
C ARG A 198 6.19 -18.37 -5.54
N TYR A 199 7.41 -17.83 -5.40
CA TYR A 199 8.02 -17.01 -6.45
C TYR A 199 8.11 -17.74 -7.80
N GLU A 200 8.40 -19.04 -7.80
CA GLU A 200 8.52 -19.83 -9.03
C GLU A 200 7.20 -19.99 -9.79
N ASP A 201 6.07 -19.84 -9.10
CA ASP A 201 4.73 -19.96 -9.68
C ASP A 201 4.29 -18.68 -10.39
N ILE A 202 4.96 -17.54 -10.14
CA ILE A 202 4.45 -16.26 -10.65
C ILE A 202 4.45 -16.19 -12.18
N LYS A 203 5.32 -16.96 -12.83
CA LYS A 203 5.43 -17.07 -14.30
C LYS A 203 4.17 -17.65 -14.96
N TYR A 204 3.29 -18.30 -14.20
CA TYR A 204 2.06 -18.87 -14.72
C TYR A 204 0.89 -17.86 -14.76
N PHE A 205 1.01 -16.72 -14.07
CA PHE A 205 -0.01 -15.67 -14.13
C PHE A 205 0.14 -14.82 -15.39
N LYS A 206 -0.99 -14.36 -15.91
CA LYS A 206 -1.05 -13.55 -17.15
C LYS A 206 -1.02 -12.06 -16.87
N GLU A 207 -1.53 -11.68 -15.70
CA GLU A 207 -1.67 -10.31 -15.22
C GLU A 207 -1.05 -10.16 -13.84
N CYS A 208 -0.43 -9.01 -13.59
CA CYS A 208 0.04 -8.61 -12.26
C CYS A 208 -0.23 -7.12 -12.05
N PHE A 209 -0.63 -6.74 -10.83
CA PHE A 209 -0.80 -5.33 -10.48
C PHE A 209 -0.52 -5.08 -9.00
N LEU A 210 -0.20 -3.82 -8.69
CA LEU A 210 0.01 -3.34 -7.34
C LEU A 210 -1.17 -2.51 -6.86
N THR A 211 -1.31 -2.43 -5.53
CA THR A 211 -2.26 -1.52 -4.91
C THR A 211 -1.80 -0.95 -3.57
N ASN A 212 -2.06 0.34 -3.38
CA ASN A 212 -2.07 1.02 -2.09
C ASN A 212 -3.03 2.22 -2.14
N SER A 213 -3.28 2.86 -0.99
CA SER A 213 -4.23 3.98 -0.90
C SER A 213 -3.88 5.14 -1.82
N VAL A 214 -2.60 5.37 -2.14
CA VAL A 214 -2.21 6.46 -3.07
C VAL A 214 -2.34 6.00 -4.51
N MET A 215 -1.63 4.94 -4.94
CA MET A 215 -1.55 4.50 -6.33
C MET A 215 -2.87 3.98 -6.91
N GLY A 216 -3.83 3.60 -6.06
CA GLY A 216 -5.04 2.91 -6.50
C GLY A 216 -4.69 1.51 -7.00
N VAL A 217 -4.87 1.27 -8.30
CA VAL A 217 -4.48 0.04 -9.00
C VAL A 217 -3.46 0.41 -10.07
N MET A 218 -2.28 -0.20 -10.04
CA MET A 218 -1.20 0.07 -10.99
C MET A 218 -0.73 -1.22 -11.68
N PRO A 219 -0.71 -1.31 -13.02
CA PRO A 219 -0.20 -2.48 -13.72
C PRO A 219 1.27 -2.75 -13.40
N VAL A 220 1.64 -4.02 -13.38
CA VAL A 220 3.03 -4.48 -13.34
C VAL A 220 3.35 -5.08 -14.70
N PHE A 221 4.39 -4.56 -15.33
CA PHE A 221 4.89 -5.06 -16.61
C PHE A 221 5.82 -6.26 -16.40
N SER A 222 6.71 -6.19 -15.40
CA SER A 222 7.63 -7.28 -15.13
C SER A 222 8.01 -7.41 -13.66
N ILE A 223 8.37 -8.62 -13.27
CA ILE A 223 9.08 -8.93 -12.02
C ILE A 223 10.37 -9.63 -12.44
N ASP A 224 11.51 -8.96 -12.26
CA ASP A 224 12.75 -9.34 -12.93
C ASP A 224 12.51 -9.54 -14.43
N ASP A 225 12.79 -10.74 -14.94
CA ASP A 225 12.67 -11.12 -16.35
C ASP A 225 11.30 -11.75 -16.69
N ILE A 226 10.42 -11.91 -15.70
CA ILE A 226 9.07 -12.46 -15.89
C ILE A 226 8.14 -11.34 -16.32
N LEU A 227 7.54 -11.48 -17.50
CA LEU A 227 6.67 -10.49 -18.13
C LEU A 227 5.19 -10.81 -17.90
N PHE A 228 4.39 -9.77 -17.63
CA PHE A 228 2.94 -9.84 -17.57
C PHE A 228 2.36 -9.00 -18.71
N LYS A 229 1.65 -9.65 -19.63
CA LYS A 229 1.24 -9.04 -20.91
C LYS A 229 -0.20 -8.55 -20.92
N GLU A 230 -1.03 -9.06 -20.02
CA GLU A 230 -2.45 -8.73 -19.98
C GLU A 230 -2.74 -7.56 -19.03
N ARG A 231 -3.89 -6.91 -19.22
CA ARG A 231 -4.40 -5.86 -18.32
C ARG A 231 -5.94 -5.81 -18.19
N TYR A 232 -6.62 -6.90 -18.54
CA TYR A 232 -8.08 -6.95 -18.60
C TYR A 232 -8.73 -6.65 -17.23
N SER A 233 -8.20 -7.23 -16.15
CA SER A 233 -8.77 -7.03 -14.81
C SER A 233 -8.55 -5.60 -14.34
N ILE A 234 -7.41 -5.01 -14.70
CA ILE A 234 -7.09 -3.61 -14.42
C ILE A 234 -8.07 -2.70 -15.18
N ASP A 235 -8.28 -2.91 -16.47
CA ASP A 235 -9.24 -2.13 -17.25
C ASP A 235 -10.67 -2.28 -16.72
N LEU A 236 -11.04 -3.48 -16.27
CA LEU A 236 -12.34 -3.74 -15.65
C LEU A 236 -12.54 -2.96 -14.34
N ILE A 237 -11.55 -2.98 -13.43
CA ILE A 237 -11.68 -2.30 -12.13
C ILE A 237 -11.67 -0.78 -12.29
N LEU A 238 -10.95 -0.26 -13.28
CA LEU A 238 -10.85 1.18 -13.53
C LEU A 238 -12.07 1.78 -14.23
N LYS A 239 -12.97 0.95 -14.79
CA LYS A 239 -14.32 1.40 -15.17
C LYS A 239 -15.14 1.87 -13.97
N SER A 240 -14.78 1.47 -12.75
CA SER A 240 -15.37 1.99 -11.53
C SER A 240 -14.74 3.34 -11.15
N LYS A 241 -15.59 4.34 -10.90
CA LYS A 241 -15.14 5.64 -10.35
C LYS A 241 -14.42 5.50 -9.00
N LYS A 242 -14.62 4.41 -8.26
CA LYS A 242 -14.03 4.19 -6.93
C LYS A 242 -12.50 4.09 -6.94
N PHE A 243 -11.91 3.59 -8.03
CA PHE A 243 -10.46 3.37 -8.13
C PHE A 243 -9.76 4.42 -8.99
N PHE A 244 -10.48 5.51 -9.33
CA PHE A 244 -9.96 6.58 -10.16
C PHE A 244 -8.73 7.25 -9.52
N ARG A 245 -7.77 7.61 -10.36
CA ARG A 245 -6.58 8.38 -10.02
C ARG A 245 -6.21 9.30 -11.18
N GLU A 246 -5.59 10.43 -10.86
CA GLU A 246 -5.25 11.45 -11.85
C GLU A 246 -4.29 10.93 -12.94
N TRP A 247 -3.41 9.99 -12.60
CA TRP A 247 -2.46 9.37 -13.55
C TRP A 247 -3.05 8.26 -14.42
N ILE A 248 -4.35 7.93 -14.28
CA ILE A 248 -5.01 6.96 -15.18
C ILE A 248 -5.49 7.64 -16.48
N LYS A 249 -5.73 8.96 -16.44
CA LYS A 249 -6.24 9.75 -17.59
C LYS A 249 -5.29 9.75 -18.77
#